data_AF-A0A087S5Y0-F1
#
_entry.id   AF-A0A087S5Y0-F1
#
_cell.length_a   1.000
_cell.length_b   1.000
_cell.length_c   1.000
_cell.angle_alpha   90.00
_cell.angle_beta   90.00
_cell.angle_gamma   90.00
#
_symmetry.space_group_name_H-M   'P 1'
#
loop_
_entity.id
_entity.type
_entity.pdbx_description
1 polymer ?
#
loop_
_entity_poly.entity_id
_entity_poly.type
_entity_poly.pdbx_seq_one_letter_code
_entity_poly.pdbx_strand_id
1 'polypeptide(L)' 'MVNMSYALCPKCGDEAFSKAQVKEIFGFRTRKSGKQNVGQTLPQSNCKKCRARIQKQRRRLGLQVSR' A
#
# COMPACT_ATOMS: atom_id res chain seq x y z
N MET A 1 17.00 -10.13 16.19
CA MET A 1 15.72 -9.41 15.95
C MET A 1 15.50 -9.35 14.45
N VAL A 2 14.49 -10.07 13.95
CA VAL A 2 14.25 -10.17 12.51
C VAL A 2 13.53 -8.89 12.05
N ASN A 3 14.29 -7.94 11.49
CA ASN A 3 13.79 -6.75 10.80
C ASN A 3 13.13 -7.11 9.44
N MET A 4 12.27 -8.13 9.42
CA MET A 4 11.48 -8.45 8.24
C MET A 4 10.29 -7.50 8.18
N SER A 5 10.31 -6.63 7.18
CA SER A 5 9.13 -5.85 6.80
C SER A 5 8.12 -6.83 6.20
N TYR A 6 7.31 -7.46 7.04
CA TYR A 6 6.21 -8.30 6.59
C TYR A 6 5.04 -7.43 6.11
N ALA A 7 4.45 -7.78 4.97
CA ALA A 7 3.21 -7.19 4.50
C ALA A 7 2.30 -8.23 3.85
N LEU A 8 1.02 -8.20 4.20
CA LEU A 8 -0.03 -9.08 3.66
C LEU A 8 -1.11 -8.25 2.99
N CYS A 9 -1.53 -8.64 1.78
CA CYS A 9 -2.62 -7.97 1.10
C CYS A 9 -3.96 -8.58 1.54
N PRO A 10 -4.85 -7.80 2.19
CA PRO A 10 -6.14 -8.30 2.68
C PRO A 10 -7.16 -8.59 1.57
N LYS A 11 -6.80 -8.37 0.29
CA LYS A 11 -7.69 -8.58 -0.86
C LYS A 11 -7.37 -9.80 -1.69
N CYS A 12 -6.10 -10.20 -1.77
CA CYS A 12 -5.68 -11.33 -2.61
C CYS A 12 -4.77 -12.31 -1.88
N GLY A 13 -4.36 -12.01 -0.64
CA GLY A 13 -3.45 -12.87 0.12
C GLY A 13 -1.98 -12.76 -0.28
N ASP A 14 -1.59 -11.85 -1.18
CA ASP A 14 -0.17 -11.66 -1.54
C ASP A 14 0.63 -11.29 -0.29
N GLU A 15 1.75 -11.99 -0.07
CA GLU A 15 2.66 -11.78 1.05
C GLU A 15 4.02 -11.23 0.59
N ALA A 16 4.62 -10.40 1.42
CA ALA A 16 5.98 -9.93 1.28
C ALA A 16 6.71 -10.13 2.61
N PHE A 17 7.87 -10.76 2.55
CA PHE A 17 8.69 -11.13 3.71
C PHE A 17 9.97 -10.29 3.82
N SER A 18 10.28 -9.49 2.80
CA SER A 18 11.45 -8.60 2.80
C SER A 18 11.08 -7.19 2.37
N LYS A 19 11.90 -6.20 2.75
CA LYS A 19 11.72 -4.80 2.32
C LYS A 19 11.72 -4.67 0.79
N ALA A 20 12.52 -5.48 0.09
CA ALA A 20 12.55 -5.52 -1.37
C ALA A 20 11.22 -6.02 -1.95
N GLN A 21 10.70 -7.14 -1.41
CA GLN A 21 9.39 -7.66 -1.79
C GLN A 21 8.27 -6.68 -1.46
N VAL A 22 8.33 -6.00 -0.31
CA VAL A 22 7.37 -4.95 0.04
C VAL A 22 7.40 -3.83 -0.99
N LYS A 23 8.58 -3.36 -1.41
CA LYS A 23 8.72 -2.33 -2.45
C LYS A 23 8.12 -2.78 -3.79
N GLU A 24 8.35 -4.03 -4.14
CA GLU A 24 7.92 -4.63 -5.40
C GLU A 24 6.41 -4.90 -5.43
N ILE A 25 5.87 -5.56 -4.41
CA ILE A 25 4.49 -6.04 -4.36
C ILE A 25 3.53 -4.93 -3.88
N PHE A 26 3.91 -4.20 -2.84
CA PHE A 26 3.04 -3.20 -2.20
C PHE A 26 3.43 -1.77 -2.58
N GLY A 27 4.72 -1.46 -2.60
CA GLY A 27 5.23 -0.09 -2.59
C GLY A 27 5.02 0.59 -1.23
N PHE A 28 5.54 1.81 -1.11
CA PHE A 28 5.46 2.59 0.13
C PHE A 28 4.57 3.84 -0.01
N ARG A 29 4.18 4.42 1.12
CA ARG A 29 3.64 5.77 1.26
C ARG A 29 4.35 6.50 2.37
N THR A 30 4.50 7.80 2.18
CA THR A 30 4.86 8.72 3.26
C THR A 30 3.58 9.16 3.95
N ARG A 31 3.51 9.07 5.28
CA ARG A 31 2.42 9.71 6.03
C ARG A 31 2.54 11.23 5.88
N LYS A 32 1.49 11.87 5.34
CA LYS A 32 1.35 13.34 5.31
C LYS A 32 1.08 13.87 6.73
N SER A 33 1.46 15.13 6.97
CA SER A 33 1.33 15.85 8.24
C SER A 33 -0.10 15.83 8.80
N GLY A 34 -0.24 15.78 10.13
CA GLY A 34 -1.54 15.81 10.83
C GLY A 34 -1.96 14.49 11.50
N LYS A 35 -1.10 13.47 11.55
CA LYS A 35 -1.32 12.22 12.32
C LYS A 35 -0.04 11.82 13.04
N GLN A 36 -0.14 11.07 14.15
CA GLN A 36 1.04 10.44 14.79
C GLN A 36 1.92 9.76 13.73
N ASN A 37 3.24 9.87 13.85
CA ASN A 37 4.24 9.34 12.91
C ASN A 37 4.31 10.05 11.53
N VAL A 38 4.31 11.38 11.52
CA VAL A 38 4.58 12.18 10.31
C VAL A 38 5.97 11.85 9.75
N GLY A 39 6.10 11.76 8.42
CA GLY A 39 7.37 11.48 7.76
C GLY A 39 7.78 10.00 7.72
N GLN A 40 7.09 9.12 8.45
CA GLN A 40 7.35 7.68 8.36
C GLN A 40 6.92 7.12 6.99
N THR A 41 7.80 6.28 6.44
CA THR A 41 7.57 5.52 5.22
C THR A 41 6.98 4.16 5.59
N LEU A 42 5.72 3.93 5.24
CA LEU A 42 4.99 2.71 5.56
C LEU A 42 4.60 1.96 4.28
N PRO A 43 4.54 0.62 4.30
CA PRO A 43 3.96 -0.14 3.21
C PRO A 43 2.53 0.29 2.92
N GLN A 44 2.14 0.16 1.66
CA GLN A 44 0.76 0.36 1.25
C GLN A 44 -0.12 -0.79 1.75
N SER A 45 -1.36 -0.51 2.14
CA SER A 45 -2.26 -1.54 2.71
C SER A 45 -2.66 -2.65 1.72
N ASN A 46 -2.69 -2.35 0.43
CA ASN A 46 -3.05 -3.31 -0.61
C ASN A 46 -1.88 -3.43 -1.61
N CYS A 47 -1.69 -4.63 -2.17
CA CYS A 47 -0.70 -4.84 -3.23
C CYS A 47 -1.01 -3.96 -4.45
N LYS A 48 0.01 -3.70 -5.27
CA LYS A 48 -0.10 -2.84 -6.48
C LYS A 48 -1.22 -3.30 -7.40
N LYS A 49 -1.39 -4.62 -7.59
CA LYS A 49 -2.45 -5.21 -8.42
C LYS A 49 -3.84 -4.85 -7.91
N CYS A 50 -4.10 -5.09 -6.62
CA CYS A 50 -5.40 -4.76 -6.01
C CYS A 50 -5.67 -3.25 -6.00
N ARG A 51 -4.65 -2.41 -5.71
CA ARG A 51 -4.81 -0.95 -5.78
C ARG A 51 -5.16 -0.47 -7.19
N ALA A 52 -4.53 -1.03 -8.22
CA ALA A 52 -4.86 -0.71 -9.62
C ALA A 52 -6.30 -1.09 -9.96
N ARG A 53 -6.78 -2.28 -9.54
CA ARG A 53 -8.18 -2.71 -9.74
C ARG A 53 -9.17 -1.78 -9.03
N ILE A 54 -8.91 -1.43 -7.76
CA ILE A 54 -9.75 -0.51 -6.99
C ILE A 54 -9.82 0.86 -7.67
N GLN A 55 -8.68 1.39 -8.13
CA GLN A 55 -8.65 2.67 -8.85
C GLN A 55 -9.42 2.59 -10.18
N LYS A 56 -9.27 1.50 -10.95
CA LYS A 56 -10.03 1.28 -12.18
C LYS A 56 -11.54 1.24 -11.92
N GLN A 57 -11.97 0.56 -10.85
CA GLN A 57 -13.36 0.50 -10.44
C GLN A 57 -13.90 1.87 -10.02
N ARG A 58 -13.15 2.62 -9.21
CA ARG A 58 -13.53 3.99 -8.81
C ARG A 58 -13.73 4.92 -10.01
N ARG A 59 -12.83 4.85 -11.00
CA ARG A 59 -12.96 5.62 -12.25
C ARG A 59 -14.24 5.26 -13.02
N ARG A 60 -14.56 3.97 -13.12
CA ARG A 60 -15.80 3.51 -13.78
C ARG A 60 -17.06 3.99 -13.05
N LEU A 61 -16.99 4.14 -11.73
CA LEU A 61 -18.09 4.63 -10.90
C LEU A 61 -18.15 6.17 -10.80
N GLY A 62 -17.30 6.91 -11.52
CA GLY A 62 -17.27 8.38 -11.44
C GLY A 62 -16.79 8.94 -10.10
N LEU A 63 -16.24 8.10 -9.20
CA LEU A 63 -15.73 8.52 -7.90
C LEU A 63 -14.37 9.20 -8.10
N GLN A 64 -14.37 10.53 -8.25
CA GLN A 64 -13.14 11.32 -8.32
C GLN A 64 -12.30 11.09 -7.05
N VAL A 65 -11.03 10.75 -7.26
CA VAL A 65 -10.04 10.80 -6.17
C VAL A 65 -9.49 12.22 -6.19
N SER A 66 -10.04 13.09 -5.35
CA SER A 66 -9.47 14.42 -5.10
C SER A 66 -7.99 14.23 -4.76
N ARG A 67 -7.10 14.85 -5.55
CA ARG A 67 -5.64 14.75 -5.39
C ARG A 67 -5.17 15.53 -4.16
#